data_AF-A0A932CPD7-F1
#
_entry.id   AF-A0A932CPD7-F1
#
_cell.length_a   1.000
_cell.length_b   1.000
_cell.length_c   1.000
_cell.angle_alpha   90.00
_cell.angle_beta   90.00
_cell.angle_gamma   90.00
#
_symmetry.space_group_name_H-M   'P 1'
#
loop_
_entity.id
_entity.type
_entity.pdbx_description
1 polymer ?
#
loop_
_entity_poly.entity_id
_entity_poly.type
_entity_poly.pdbx_seq_one_letter_code
_entity_poly.pdbx_strand_id
1 'polypeptide(L)'
;MACIGAGYWGKNLVRNFHALGALAWICEASPERRAELSTQYPDARLTDSLAPILADPEVAGVAIATPAETHGELVRRALLAGKDVFVEKPLCLSIAEGQELVSLAAQRGRVLMVGHLLWYHPAILKLQELIEAGELGRIQYIYSNRLNLGKIRREENILWSFAPHDVSVILGLVGEMPEEIDAQGGNYLH
;
A
#
# COMPACT_ATOMS: atom_id res chain seq x y z
N MET A 1 -1.10 -16.13 3.66
CA MET A 1 -0.54 -14.76 3.81
C MET A 1 -0.65 -14.29 5.24
N ALA A 2 0.17 -13.31 5.63
CA ALA A 2 0.09 -12.63 6.92
C ALA A 2 -0.26 -11.15 6.75
N CYS A 3 -1.00 -10.56 7.69
CA CYS A 3 -1.26 -9.11 7.72
C CYS A 3 -0.54 -8.48 8.92
N ILE A 4 0.32 -7.49 8.65
CA ILE A 4 1.11 -6.76 9.64
C ILE A 4 0.53 -5.36 9.83
N GLY A 5 0.04 -5.08 11.04
CA GLY A 5 -0.76 -3.90 11.33
C GLY A 5 -2.21 -4.13 10.90
N ALA A 6 -3.12 -4.27 11.86
CA ALA A 6 -4.53 -4.50 11.56
C ALA A 6 -5.36 -3.21 11.67
N GLY A 7 -4.72 -2.04 11.59
CA GLY A 7 -5.19 -0.74 12.11
C GLY A 7 -6.46 -0.21 11.44
N TYR A 8 -6.62 1.12 11.40
CA TYR A 8 -7.77 1.74 10.72
C TYR A 8 -7.94 1.22 9.28
N TRP A 9 -6.83 1.09 8.55
CA TRP A 9 -6.82 0.54 7.20
C TRP A 9 -6.56 -0.97 7.18
N GLY A 10 -5.61 -1.45 7.97
CA GLY A 10 -5.24 -2.87 8.03
C GLY A 10 -6.41 -3.80 8.33
N LYS A 11 -7.44 -3.36 9.07
CA LYS A 11 -8.68 -4.14 9.29
C LYS A 11 -9.39 -4.53 7.99
N ASN A 12 -9.30 -3.69 6.96
CA ASN A 12 -9.90 -3.96 5.65
C ASN A 12 -9.13 -5.09 4.95
N LEU A 13 -7.80 -5.07 5.05
CA LEU A 13 -6.93 -6.13 4.50
C LEU A 13 -7.17 -7.45 5.23
N VAL A 14 -7.18 -7.45 6.57
CA VAL A 14 -7.50 -8.63 7.39
C VAL A 14 -8.83 -9.24 6.95
N ARG A 15 -9.90 -8.44 6.89
CA ARG A 15 -11.23 -8.89 6.45
C ARG A 15 -11.19 -9.50 5.05
N ASN A 16 -10.53 -8.85 4.10
CA ASN A 16 -10.47 -9.30 2.71
C ASN A 16 -9.69 -10.61 2.58
N PHE A 17 -8.50 -10.72 3.19
CA PHE A 17 -7.70 -11.95 3.16
C PHE A 17 -8.38 -13.11 3.88
N HIS A 18 -9.11 -12.83 4.96
CA HIS A 18 -9.94 -13.83 5.63
C HIS A 18 -11.06 -14.33 4.71
N ALA A 19 -11.81 -13.41 4.08
CA ALA A 19 -12.88 -13.78 3.15
C ALA A 19 -12.39 -14.59 1.93
N LEU A 20 -11.11 -14.42 1.55
CA LEU A 20 -10.45 -15.19 0.50
C LEU A 20 -9.86 -16.53 0.99
N GLY A 21 -9.95 -16.85 2.29
CA GLY A 21 -9.32 -18.05 2.88
C GLY A 21 -7.80 -18.00 2.88
N ALA A 22 -7.20 -16.81 2.74
CA ALA A 22 -5.76 -16.62 2.56
C ALA A 22 -5.05 -16.08 3.82
N LEU A 23 -5.77 -15.79 4.90
CA LEU A 23 -5.23 -15.18 6.12
C LEU A 23 -4.77 -16.25 7.12
N ALA A 24 -3.45 -16.40 7.27
CA ALA A 24 -2.84 -17.31 8.24
C ALA A 24 -2.42 -16.60 9.54
N TRP A 25 -1.94 -15.36 9.44
CA TRP A 25 -1.41 -14.60 10.57
C TRP A 25 -1.90 -13.16 10.59
N ILE A 26 -2.09 -12.64 11.80
CA ILE A 26 -2.27 -11.21 12.08
C ILE A 26 -1.20 -10.76 13.08
N CYS A 27 -0.38 -9.78 12.71
CA CYS A 27 0.56 -9.11 13.60
C CYS A 27 -0.01 -7.77 14.03
N GLU A 28 -0.26 -7.58 15.32
CA GLU A 28 -0.86 -6.37 15.87
C GLU A 28 -0.23 -6.02 17.22
N ALA A 29 0.25 -4.79 17.39
CA ALA A 29 1.01 -4.40 18.58
C ALA A 29 0.12 -4.19 19.82
N SER A 30 -1.13 -3.73 19.65
CA SER A 30 -2.05 -3.54 20.80
C SER A 30 -2.60 -4.89 21.31
N PRO A 31 -2.38 -5.22 22.59
CA PRO A 31 -2.91 -6.46 23.17
C PRO A 31 -4.45 -6.47 23.20
N GLU A 32 -5.09 -5.31 23.46
CA GLU A 32 -6.55 -5.18 23.45
C GLU A 32 -7.11 -5.54 22.07
N ARG A 33 -6.48 -4.98 21.02
CA ARG A 33 -6.92 -5.22 19.65
C ARG A 33 -6.61 -6.64 19.18
N ARG A 34 -5.52 -7.25 19.64
CA ARG A 34 -5.28 -8.68 19.43
C ARG A 34 -6.41 -9.54 20.02
N ALA A 35 -6.88 -9.24 21.23
CA ALA A 35 -7.98 -10.00 21.86
C ALA A 35 -9.32 -9.85 21.09
N GLU A 36 -9.60 -8.65 20.56
CA GLU A 36 -10.75 -8.44 19.68
C GLU A 36 -10.62 -9.25 18.38
N LEU A 37 -9.45 -9.21 17.76
CA LEU A 37 -9.16 -9.89 16.49
C LEU A 37 -9.18 -11.41 16.64
N SER A 38 -8.73 -11.97 17.77
CA SER A 38 -8.79 -13.42 18.02
C SER A 38 -10.23 -13.92 18.12
N THR A 39 -11.15 -13.08 18.58
CA THR A 39 -12.58 -13.41 18.63
C THR A 39 -13.22 -13.33 17.24
N GLN A 40 -12.82 -12.34 16.44
CA GLN A 40 -13.37 -12.12 15.09
C GLN A 40 -12.81 -13.07 14.04
N TYR A 41 -11.56 -13.51 14.20
CA TYR A 41 -10.82 -14.33 13.24
C TYR A 41 -10.17 -15.52 13.96
N PRO A 42 -10.96 -16.47 14.48
CA PRO A 42 -10.47 -17.58 15.30
C PRO A 42 -9.49 -18.51 14.55
N ASP A 43 -9.56 -18.53 13.22
CA ASP A 43 -8.72 -19.38 12.36
C ASP A 43 -7.34 -18.75 12.06
N ALA A 44 -7.15 -17.46 12.35
CA ALA A 44 -5.88 -16.78 12.15
C ALA A 44 -5.02 -16.84 13.41
N ARG A 45 -3.71 -17.10 13.24
CA ARG A 45 -2.74 -17.01 14.35
C ARG A 45 -2.42 -15.54 14.64
N LEU A 46 -2.32 -15.16 15.91
CA LEU A 46 -2.03 -13.78 16.31
C LEU A 46 -0.65 -13.67 16.97
N THR A 47 0.01 -12.55 16.71
CA THR A 47 1.29 -12.20 17.33
C THR A 47 1.45 -10.69 17.40
N ASP A 48 2.42 -10.22 18.18
CA ASP A 48 2.90 -8.84 18.20
C ASP A 48 4.28 -8.67 17.56
N SER A 49 4.86 -9.76 17.06
CA SER A 49 6.20 -9.79 16.51
C SER A 49 6.21 -10.33 15.09
N LEU A 50 7.01 -9.68 14.24
CA LEU A 50 7.22 -10.13 12.86
C LEU A 50 8.02 -11.45 12.80
N ALA A 51 8.86 -11.75 13.79
CA ALA A 51 9.78 -12.89 13.77
C ALA A 51 9.10 -14.27 13.52
N PRO A 52 8.04 -14.68 14.27
CA PRO A 52 7.37 -15.95 14.02
C PRO A 52 6.76 -16.04 12.61
N ILE A 53 6.28 -14.92 12.06
CA ILE A 53 5.69 -14.89 10.71
C ILE A 53 6.74 -15.12 9.64
N LEU A 54 7.92 -14.50 9.78
CA LEU A 54 9.01 -14.69 8.81
C LEU A 54 9.61 -16.10 8.87
N ALA A 55 9.60 -16.72 10.05
CA ALA A 55 10.06 -18.09 10.26
C ALA A 55 9.08 -19.15 9.75
N ASP A 56 7.80 -18.81 9.56
CA ASP A 56 6.77 -19.75 9.12
C ASP A 56 6.91 -20.03 7.60
N PRO A 57 7.25 -21.27 7.19
CA PRO A 57 7.41 -21.62 5.78
C PRO A 57 6.08 -21.65 5.01
N GLU A 58 4.93 -21.78 5.68
CA GLU A 58 3.60 -21.78 5.06
C GLU A 58 3.16 -20.37 4.64
N VAL A 59 3.78 -19.33 5.20
CA VAL A 59 3.53 -17.94 4.81
C VAL A 59 4.35 -17.61 3.56
N ALA A 60 3.71 -17.58 2.39
CA ALA A 60 4.35 -17.18 1.14
C ALA A 60 4.57 -15.65 1.01
N GLY A 61 3.70 -14.85 1.64
CA GLY A 61 3.76 -13.40 1.54
C GLY A 61 3.08 -12.67 2.69
N VAL A 62 3.44 -11.40 2.84
CA VAL A 62 2.99 -10.49 3.90
C VAL A 62 2.33 -9.24 3.31
N ALA A 63 1.29 -8.75 3.97
CA ALA A 63 0.67 -7.47 3.71
C ALA A 63 1.00 -6.51 4.87
N ILE A 64 1.66 -5.39 4.59
CA ILE A 64 2.11 -4.41 5.59
C ILE A 64 1.19 -3.19 5.52
N ALA A 65 0.47 -2.91 6.61
CA ALA A 65 -0.44 -1.77 6.78
C ALA A 65 -0.20 -1.08 8.14
N THR A 66 1.08 -0.90 8.46
CA THR A 66 1.58 -0.18 9.64
C THR A 66 1.74 1.32 9.32
N PRO A 67 2.19 2.16 10.27
CA PRO A 67 2.58 3.53 9.95
C PRO A 67 3.72 3.59 8.92
N ALA A 68 3.69 4.57 8.01
CA ALA A 68 4.54 4.64 6.82
C ALA A 68 6.05 4.65 7.15
N GLU A 69 6.43 5.25 8.27
CA GLU A 69 7.81 5.31 8.78
C GLU A 69 8.39 3.92 9.11
N THR A 70 7.54 2.91 9.30
CA THR A 70 7.97 1.54 9.58
C THR A 70 8.07 0.66 8.33
N HIS A 71 7.52 1.11 7.19
CA HIS A 71 7.38 0.26 6.01
C HIS A 71 8.72 -0.23 5.48
N GLY A 72 9.72 0.65 5.33
CA GLY A 72 10.98 0.30 4.68
C GLY A 72 11.69 -0.88 5.35
N GLU A 73 11.82 -0.83 6.67
CA GLU A 73 12.44 -1.91 7.45
C GLU A 73 11.61 -3.20 7.42
N LEU A 74 10.29 -3.11 7.54
CA LEU A 74 9.42 -4.30 7.51
C LEU A 74 9.44 -4.98 6.14
N VAL A 75 9.42 -4.20 5.05
CA VAL A 75 9.56 -4.67 3.67
C VAL A 75 10.90 -5.36 3.50
N ARG A 76 12.00 -4.70 3.91
CA ARG A 76 13.36 -5.26 3.83
C ARG A 76 13.45 -6.61 4.51
N ARG A 77 12.99 -6.71 5.76
CA ARG A 77 13.01 -7.96 6.54
C ARG A 77 12.19 -9.07 5.89
N ALA A 78 11.02 -8.75 5.35
CA ALA A 78 10.16 -9.72 4.67
C ALA A 78 10.81 -10.24 3.38
N LEU A 79 11.35 -9.36 2.54
CA LEU A 79 12.07 -9.73 1.32
C LEU A 79 13.32 -10.57 1.63
N LEU A 80 14.08 -10.19 2.67
CA LEU A 80 15.26 -10.92 3.11
C LEU A 80 14.93 -12.34 3.59
N ALA A 81 13.74 -12.52 4.18
CA ALA A 81 13.18 -13.81 4.60
C ALA A 81 12.51 -14.59 3.45
N GLY A 82 12.60 -14.12 2.20
CA GLY A 82 12.06 -14.80 1.03
C GLY A 82 10.54 -14.71 0.90
N LYS A 83 9.90 -13.72 1.53
CA LYS A 83 8.46 -13.48 1.44
C LYS A 83 8.14 -12.49 0.33
N ASP A 84 7.03 -12.71 -0.37
CA ASP A 84 6.42 -11.68 -1.22
C ASP A 84 5.79 -10.59 -0.35
N VAL A 85 5.79 -9.36 -0.81
CA VAL A 85 5.38 -8.19 -0.02
C VAL A 85 4.34 -7.37 -0.76
N PHE A 86 3.17 -7.24 -0.15
CA PHE A 86 2.27 -6.12 -0.35
C PHE A 86 2.51 -5.10 0.76
N VAL A 87 2.66 -3.83 0.43
CA VAL A 87 2.83 -2.76 1.41
C VAL A 87 1.91 -1.60 1.07
N GLU A 88 1.19 -1.11 2.06
CA GLU A 88 0.37 0.08 1.90
C GLU A 88 1.23 1.27 1.47
N LYS A 89 0.61 2.21 0.75
CA LYS A 89 1.32 3.41 0.33
C LYS A 89 1.64 4.32 1.53
N PRO A 90 2.74 5.10 1.46
CA PRO A 90 3.83 5.00 0.49
C PRO A 90 4.71 3.77 0.78
N LEU A 91 5.50 3.32 -0.20
CA LEU A 91 6.47 2.22 0.00
C LEU A 91 7.39 2.48 1.20
N CYS A 92 7.91 3.71 1.31
CA CYS A 92 8.73 4.21 2.40
C CYS A 92 8.79 5.75 2.28
N LEU A 93 9.46 6.41 3.23
CA LEU A 93 9.56 7.87 3.29
C LEU A 93 10.84 8.43 2.63
N SER A 94 11.69 7.56 2.06
CA SER A 94 12.93 7.92 1.38
C SER A 94 12.98 7.33 -0.02
N ILE A 95 13.35 8.15 -1.01
CA ILE A 95 13.51 7.72 -2.40
C ILE A 95 14.66 6.71 -2.52
N ALA A 96 15.80 7.00 -1.89
CA ALA A 96 16.96 6.12 -1.91
C ALA A 96 16.62 4.75 -1.30
N GLU A 97 15.94 4.75 -0.15
CA GLU A 97 15.46 3.52 0.47
C GLU A 97 14.49 2.77 -0.45
N GLY A 98 13.56 3.47 -1.11
CA GLY A 98 12.61 2.86 -2.03
C GLY A 98 13.31 2.18 -3.22
N GLN A 99 14.32 2.82 -3.80
CA GLN A 99 15.14 2.26 -4.87
C GLN A 99 15.91 1.01 -4.42
N GLU A 100 16.45 1.02 -3.20
CA GLU A 100 17.09 -0.16 -2.60
C GLU A 100 16.10 -1.31 -2.44
N LEU A 101 14.88 -1.05 -1.95
CA LEU A 101 13.87 -2.08 -1.73
C LEU A 101 13.38 -2.71 -3.05
N VAL A 102 13.17 -1.89 -4.08
CA VAL A 102 12.84 -2.38 -5.43
C VAL A 102 13.98 -3.25 -5.97
N SER A 103 15.22 -2.81 -5.84
CA SER A 103 16.40 -3.57 -6.26
C SER A 103 16.52 -4.88 -5.47
N LEU A 104 16.28 -4.86 -4.16
CA LEU A 104 16.31 -6.02 -3.29
C LEU A 104 15.23 -7.04 -3.68
N ALA A 105 14.01 -6.59 -3.96
CA ALA A 105 12.93 -7.46 -4.40
C ALA A 105 13.30 -8.18 -5.71
N ALA A 106 13.85 -7.46 -6.68
CA ALA A 106 14.35 -8.03 -7.93
C ALA A 106 15.49 -9.03 -7.70
N GLN A 107 16.49 -8.69 -6.88
CA GLN A 107 17.61 -9.58 -6.54
C GLN A 107 17.17 -10.86 -5.84
N ARG A 108 16.13 -10.80 -5.02
CA ARG A 108 15.55 -11.97 -4.32
C ARG A 108 14.50 -12.71 -5.13
N GLY A 109 14.18 -12.21 -6.34
CA GLY A 109 13.11 -12.76 -7.18
C GLY A 109 11.79 -12.83 -6.42
N ARG A 110 11.46 -11.78 -5.66
CA ARG A 110 10.24 -11.64 -4.85
C ARG A 110 9.35 -10.55 -5.42
N VAL A 111 8.04 -10.67 -5.18
CA VAL A 111 7.08 -9.62 -5.51
C VAL A 111 7.16 -8.52 -4.45
N LEU A 112 7.26 -7.27 -4.91
CA LEU A 112 7.06 -6.07 -4.10
C LEU A 112 5.96 -5.23 -4.75
N MET A 113 4.81 -5.14 -4.09
CA MET A 113 3.64 -4.43 -4.56
C MET A 113 3.26 -3.32 -3.59
N VAL A 114 3.12 -2.10 -4.09
CA VAL A 114 2.62 -0.96 -3.31
C VAL A 114 1.10 -0.87 -3.45
N GLY A 115 0.40 -0.61 -2.35
CA GLY A 115 -1.06 -0.55 -2.22
C GLY A 115 -1.72 0.65 -2.91
N HIS A 116 -1.41 0.92 -4.17
CA HIS A 116 -2.10 1.95 -4.97
C HIS A 116 -3.48 1.44 -5.43
N LEU A 117 -4.41 1.32 -4.49
CA LEU A 117 -5.72 0.68 -4.70
C LEU A 117 -6.52 1.20 -5.91
N LEU A 118 -6.35 2.46 -6.31
CA LEU A 118 -7.13 3.05 -7.41
C LEU A 118 -6.87 2.41 -8.77
N TRP A 119 -5.71 1.81 -8.97
CA TRP A 119 -5.43 1.02 -10.17
C TRP A 119 -6.42 -0.11 -10.39
N TYR A 120 -7.02 -0.60 -9.31
CA TYR A 120 -7.98 -1.69 -9.34
C TYR A 120 -9.43 -1.20 -9.31
N HIS A 121 -9.65 0.11 -9.36
CA HIS A 121 -10.99 0.67 -9.42
C HIS A 121 -11.58 0.45 -10.83
N PRO A 122 -12.81 -0.09 -10.97
CA PRO A 122 -13.40 -0.41 -12.27
C PRO A 122 -13.41 0.77 -13.26
N ALA A 123 -13.64 1.99 -12.77
CA ALA A 123 -13.58 3.18 -13.62
C ALA A 123 -12.17 3.51 -14.15
N ILE A 124 -11.11 3.23 -13.39
CA ILE A 124 -9.73 3.43 -13.84
C ILE A 124 -9.35 2.35 -14.84
N LEU A 125 -9.69 1.09 -14.56
CA LEU A 125 -9.52 -0.02 -15.51
C LEU A 125 -10.23 0.27 -16.83
N LYS A 126 -11.49 0.75 -16.78
CA LYS A 126 -12.22 1.10 -17.98
C LYS A 126 -11.58 2.27 -18.74
N LEU A 127 -11.06 3.26 -18.02
CA LEU A 127 -10.36 4.37 -18.63
C LEU A 127 -9.09 3.91 -19.35
N GLN A 128 -8.32 2.98 -18.76
CA GLN A 128 -7.16 2.37 -19.41
C GLN A 128 -7.56 1.64 -20.69
N GLU A 129 -8.60 0.80 -20.65
CA GLU A 129 -9.10 0.09 -21.83
C GLU A 129 -9.45 1.06 -22.98
N LEU A 130 -10.13 2.17 -22.68
CA LEU A 130 -10.53 3.16 -23.68
C LEU A 130 -9.33 3.90 -24.29
N ILE A 131 -8.29 4.16 -23.49
CA ILE A 131 -7.04 4.76 -23.96
C ILE A 131 -6.30 3.79 -24.86
N GLU A 132 -6.12 2.54 -24.42
CA GLU A 132 -5.42 1.50 -25.17
C GLU A 132 -6.11 1.14 -26.49
N ALA A 133 -7.45 1.16 -26.50
CA ALA A 133 -8.24 0.96 -27.72
C ALA A 133 -8.23 2.17 -28.68
N GLY A 134 -7.67 3.30 -28.25
CA GLY A 134 -7.65 4.54 -29.03
C GLY A 134 -9.01 5.24 -29.14
N GLU A 135 -10.01 4.83 -28.36
CA GLU A 135 -11.37 5.40 -28.40
C GLU A 135 -11.40 6.87 -27.98
N LEU A 136 -10.46 7.29 -27.14
CA LEU A 136 -10.31 8.68 -26.70
C LEU A 136 -9.40 9.52 -27.62
N GLY A 137 -8.81 8.90 -28.65
CA GLY A 137 -7.80 9.52 -29.49
C GLY A 137 -6.54 9.89 -28.72
N ARG A 138 -5.84 10.94 -29.17
CA ARG A 138 -4.64 11.44 -28.47
C ARG A 138 -5.05 12.23 -27.23
N ILE A 139 -4.68 11.74 -26.06
CA ILE A 139 -4.86 12.43 -24.79
C ILE A 139 -4.13 13.78 -24.82
N GLN A 140 -4.87 14.87 -24.60
CA GLN A 140 -4.33 16.23 -24.56
C GLN A 140 -4.17 16.75 -23.12
N TYR A 141 -5.06 16.32 -22.22
CA TYR A 141 -5.12 16.84 -20.86
C TYR A 141 -5.82 15.85 -19.93
N ILE A 142 -5.34 15.76 -18.68
CA ILE A 142 -5.97 15.02 -17.59
C ILE A 142 -6.08 15.94 -16.39
N TYR A 143 -7.24 15.93 -15.74
CA TYR A 143 -7.49 16.69 -14.51
C TYR A 143 -8.09 15.79 -13.44
N SER A 144 -7.59 15.89 -12.21
CA SER A 144 -8.12 15.17 -11.05
C SER A 144 -8.39 16.16 -9.91
N ASN A 145 -9.52 16.00 -9.23
CA ASN A 145 -9.87 16.79 -8.06
C ASN A 145 -10.22 15.89 -6.89
N ARG A 146 -9.66 16.21 -5.72
CA ARG A 146 -10.09 15.65 -4.44
C ARG A 146 -10.59 16.77 -3.54
N LEU A 147 -11.90 16.84 -3.39
CA LEU A 147 -12.58 17.92 -2.68
C LEU A 147 -13.05 17.51 -1.27
N ASN A 148 -12.82 16.26 -0.87
CA ASN A 148 -13.17 15.80 0.47
C ASN A 148 -12.12 16.27 1.48
N LEU A 149 -12.56 16.92 2.56
CA LEU A 149 -11.71 17.37 3.67
C LEU A 149 -10.97 16.21 4.35
N GLY A 150 -11.52 14.99 4.29
CA GLY A 150 -10.88 13.81 4.85
C GLY A 150 -10.60 13.93 6.35
N LYS A 151 -9.50 13.31 6.80
CA LYS A 151 -9.00 13.42 8.17
C LYS A 151 -7.83 14.39 8.18
N ILE A 152 -7.86 15.40 9.05
CA ILE A 152 -6.71 16.29 9.28
C ILE A 152 -5.64 15.48 10.01
N ARG A 153 -4.44 15.42 9.42
CA ARG A 153 -3.28 14.69 9.93
C ARG A 153 -2.21 15.69 10.35
N ARG A 154 -1.42 15.33 11.36
CA ARG A 154 -0.29 16.15 11.83
C ARG A 154 1.05 15.65 11.29
N GLU A 155 1.07 14.38 10.91
CA GLU A 155 2.26 13.62 10.54
C GLU A 155 2.61 13.77 9.06
N GLU A 156 1.63 14.09 8.21
CA GLU A 156 1.79 14.22 6.76
C GLU A 156 0.86 15.29 6.18
N ASN A 157 1.26 15.88 5.04
CA ASN A 157 0.45 16.85 4.30
C ASN A 157 -0.44 16.18 3.24
N ILE A 158 -1.24 16.97 2.53
CA ILE A 158 -2.16 16.50 1.49
C ILE A 158 -1.43 15.81 0.32
N LEU A 159 -0.21 16.25 -0.01
CA LEU A 159 0.59 15.70 -1.11
C LEU A 159 1.08 14.28 -0.80
N TRP A 160 1.31 13.93 0.47
CA TRP A 160 1.63 12.56 0.87
C TRP A 160 0.38 11.72 1.13
N SER A 161 -0.67 12.34 1.65
CA SER A 161 -1.90 11.65 2.01
C SER A 161 -2.69 11.19 0.77
N PHE A 162 -2.86 12.06 -0.22
CA PHE A 162 -3.82 11.88 -1.31
C PHE A 162 -3.20 11.92 -2.69
N ALA A 163 -2.28 12.86 -2.96
CA ALA A 163 -1.70 13.01 -4.28
C ALA A 163 -1.00 11.76 -4.83
N PRO A 164 -0.42 10.82 -4.04
CA PRO A 164 0.23 9.64 -4.62
C PRO A 164 -0.77 8.74 -5.36
N HIS A 165 -2.06 8.82 -5.03
CA HIS A 165 -3.10 8.12 -5.77
C HIS A 165 -3.31 8.72 -7.16
N ASP A 166 -3.51 10.04 -7.24
CA ASP A 166 -3.79 10.71 -8.51
C ASP A 166 -2.55 10.71 -9.41
N VAL A 167 -1.39 11.04 -8.85
CA VAL A 167 -0.11 11.02 -9.58
C VAL A 167 0.15 9.62 -10.13
N SER A 168 -0.01 8.57 -9.33
CA SER A 168 0.22 7.20 -9.80
C SER A 168 -0.74 6.81 -10.93
N VAL A 169 -2.03 7.15 -10.82
CA VAL A 169 -3.02 6.87 -11.87
C VAL A 169 -2.71 7.68 -13.14
N ILE A 170 -2.39 8.96 -13.04
CA ILE A 170 -2.09 9.82 -14.20
C ILE A 170 -0.85 9.32 -14.93
N LEU A 171 0.26 9.09 -14.22
CA LEU A 171 1.48 8.53 -14.81
C LEU A 171 1.20 7.18 -15.47
N GLY A 172 0.33 6.40 -14.85
CA GLY A 172 -0.13 5.12 -15.35
C GLY A 172 -0.91 5.17 -16.66
N LEU A 173 -1.88 6.08 -16.74
CA LEU A 173 -2.74 6.26 -17.91
C LEU A 173 -1.99 6.84 -19.10
N VAL A 174 -1.01 7.72 -18.84
CA VAL A 174 -0.23 8.38 -19.90
C VAL A 174 0.97 7.52 -20.31
N GLY A 175 1.58 6.78 -19.38
CA GLY A 175 2.73 5.91 -19.66
C GLY A 175 4.06 6.64 -19.83
N GLU A 176 4.14 7.92 -19.43
CA GLU A 176 5.35 8.74 -19.53
C GLU A 176 5.59 9.55 -18.25
N MET A 177 6.84 9.98 -18.03
CA MET A 177 7.23 10.83 -16.90
C MET A 177 7.10 12.31 -17.26
N PRO A 178 6.74 13.19 -16.30
CA PRO A 178 6.64 14.62 -16.55
C PRO A 178 8.02 15.23 -16.84
N GLU A 179 8.06 16.17 -17.79
CA GLU A 179 9.25 17.00 -18.05
C GLU A 179 9.35 18.18 -17.09
N GLU A 180 8.22 18.74 -16.66
CA GLU A 180 8.12 19.88 -15.75
C GLU A 180 7.02 19.66 -14.71
N ILE A 181 7.23 20.17 -13.50
CA ILE A 181 6.29 20.10 -12.39
C ILE A 181 6.21 21.48 -11.74
N ASP A 182 5.00 22.05 -11.65
CA ASP A 182 4.70 23.23 -10.83
C ASP A 182 3.74 22.83 -9.71
N ALA A 183 3.93 23.40 -8.52
CA ALA A 183 3.11 23.09 -7.35
C ALA A 183 2.90 24.33 -6.48
N GLN A 184 1.66 24.57 -6.10
CA GLN A 184 1.27 25.65 -5.18
C GLN A 184 0.41 25.09 -4.05
N GLY A 185 0.56 25.64 -2.85
CA GLY A 185 -0.17 25.18 -1.67
C GLY A 185 -0.30 26.26 -0.60
N GLY A 186 -1.29 26.09 0.28
CA GLY A 186 -1.53 26.96 1.42
C GLY A 186 -1.89 26.15 2.67
N ASN A 187 -1.53 26.67 3.84
CA ASN A 187 -1.98 26.14 5.13
C ASN A 187 -2.95 27.14 5.79
N TYR A 188 -4.15 26.66 6.11
CA TYR A 188 -5.23 27.47 6.68
C TYR A 188 -5.68 26.95 8.05
N LEU A 189 -5.05 25.90 8.55
CA LEU A 189 -5.34 25.27 9.84
C LEU A 189 -4.09 25.39 10.72
N HIS A 190 -4.23 26.07 11.85
CA HIS A 190 -3.16 26.33 12.80
C HIS A 190 -2.87 25.11 13.68
#